data_AF-A0A8T8I5D3-F1
#
_entry.id   AF-A0A8T8I5D3-F1
#
_cell.length_a   1.000
_cell.length_b   1.000
_cell.length_c   1.000
_cell.angle_alpha   90.00
_cell.angle_beta   90.00
_cell.angle_gamma   90.00
#
_symmetry.space_group_name_H-M   'P 1'
#
loop_
_entity.id
_entity.type
_entity.pdbx_description
1 polymer ?
#
loop_
_entity_poly.entity_id
_entity_poly.type
_entity_poly.pdbx_seq_one_letter_code
_entity_poly.pdbx_strand_id
1 'polypeptide(L)'
;MTESRNDRNQRIVAEFRANGGVVGGPFEGRDLLLLTTTGARSGQPRLTPLVHTRDGDRLVVAASYGGAPKHPDWYHNLVANPKVTVEVGTEKFEATATVVTDRAERDRLYAGMVAHAEGFA
;
A
#
# COMPACT_ATOMS: atom_id res chain seq x y z
N MET A 1 27.51 1.35 4.82
CA MET A 1 26.87 0.96 3.55
C MET A 1 25.38 1.17 3.71
N THR A 2 24.79 2.11 2.98
CA THR A 2 23.35 2.42 3.04
C THR A 2 22.60 1.41 2.19
N GLU A 3 21.67 0.68 2.79
CA GLU A 3 20.83 -0.28 2.07
C GLU A 3 20.01 0.44 0.98
N SER A 4 19.95 -0.13 -0.22
CA SER A 4 19.15 0.46 -1.28
C SER A 4 17.65 0.28 -0.98
N ARG A 5 16.81 1.20 -1.46
CA ARG A 5 15.34 1.07 -1.35
C ARG A 5 14.82 -0.26 -1.90
N ASN A 6 15.49 -0.78 -2.93
CA ASN A 6 15.08 -2.02 -3.58
C ASN A 6 15.38 -3.24 -2.69
N ASP A 7 16.55 -3.28 -2.07
CA ASP A 7 16.94 -4.36 -1.16
C ASP A 7 16.03 -4.42 0.06
N ARG A 8 15.68 -3.25 0.60
CA ARG A 8 14.73 -3.13 1.71
C ARG A 8 13.34 -3.66 1.34
N ASN A 9 12.82 -3.26 0.18
CA ASN A 9 11.51 -3.74 -0.28
C ASN A 9 11.51 -5.27 -0.49
N GLN A 10 12.58 -5.84 -1.02
CA GLN A 10 12.67 -7.29 -1.20
C GLN A 10 12.64 -8.06 0.13
N ARG A 11 13.33 -7.56 1.16
CA ARG A 11 13.28 -8.15 2.51
C ARG A 11 11.87 -8.08 3.11
N ILE A 12 11.22 -6.92 3.03
CA ILE A 12 9.83 -6.75 3.52
C ILE A 12 8.90 -7.74 2.84
N VAL A 13 9.01 -7.93 1.52
CA VAL A 13 8.19 -8.89 0.77
C VAL A 13 8.45 -10.32 1.20
N ALA A 14 9.72 -10.69 1.40
CA ALA A 14 10.08 -12.03 1.84
C ALA A 14 9.52 -12.32 3.24
N GLU A 15 9.69 -11.39 4.17
CA GLU A 15 9.17 -11.50 5.54
C GLU A 15 7.64 -11.56 5.56
N PHE A 16 6.96 -10.67 4.83
CA PHE A 16 5.51 -10.66 4.70
C PHE A 16 4.99 -12.04 4.26
N ARG A 17 5.57 -12.62 3.22
CA ARG A 17 5.12 -13.92 2.69
C ARG A 17 5.47 -15.08 3.60
N ALA A 18 6.61 -15.02 4.30
CA ALA A 18 7.03 -16.05 5.25
C ALA A 18 6.15 -16.09 6.51
N ASN A 19 5.64 -14.93 6.92
CA ASN A 19 4.94 -14.74 8.20
C ASN A 19 3.44 -14.51 8.04
N GLY A 20 2.85 -14.89 6.89
CA GLY A 20 1.41 -14.76 6.67
C GLY A 20 0.90 -13.32 6.76
N GLY A 21 1.69 -12.35 6.29
CA GLY A 21 1.36 -10.94 6.21
C GLY A 21 1.97 -10.05 7.29
N VAL A 22 2.63 -10.63 8.29
CA VAL A 22 3.19 -9.89 9.44
C VAL A 22 4.65 -9.51 9.18
N VAL A 23 4.99 -8.24 9.37
CA VAL A 23 6.35 -7.70 9.20
C VAL A 23 6.72 -6.88 10.43
N GLY A 24 7.91 -7.08 10.98
CA GLY A 24 8.41 -6.35 12.14
C GLY A 24 8.99 -4.97 11.82
N GLY A 25 9.72 -4.40 12.78
CA GLY A 25 10.43 -3.14 12.63
C GLY A 25 9.47 -1.97 12.37
N PRO A 26 9.67 -1.13 11.34
CA PRO A 26 8.80 0.02 11.06
C PRO A 26 7.33 -0.33 10.76
N PHE A 27 7.02 -1.61 10.56
CA PHE A 27 5.70 -2.14 10.25
C PHE A 27 5.08 -2.96 11.38
N GLU A 28 5.79 -3.10 12.51
CA GLU A 28 5.31 -3.88 13.65
C GLU A 28 3.96 -3.35 14.16
N GLY A 29 3.02 -4.26 14.37
CA GLY A 29 1.66 -3.95 14.81
C GLY A 29 0.76 -3.30 13.75
N ARG A 30 1.18 -3.23 12.48
CA ARG A 30 0.39 -2.62 11.39
C ARG A 30 -0.12 -3.66 10.41
N ASP A 31 -1.32 -3.43 9.89
CA ASP A 31 -1.88 -4.24 8.81
C ASP A 31 -1.22 -3.88 7.47
N LEU A 32 -0.47 -4.83 6.90
CA LEU A 32 0.23 -4.65 5.64
C LEU A 32 -0.49 -5.34 4.48
N LEU A 33 -0.29 -4.77 3.29
CA LEU A 33 -0.56 -5.44 2.03
C LEU A 33 0.59 -5.21 1.04
N LEU A 34 0.74 -6.11 0.08
CA LEU A 34 1.61 -5.91 -1.07
C LEU A 34 0.77 -5.52 -2.28
N LEU A 35 1.02 -4.33 -2.81
CA LEU A 35 0.34 -3.81 -4.00
C LEU A 35 1.23 -3.97 -5.22
N THR A 36 0.78 -4.76 -6.20
CA THR A 36 1.41 -4.84 -7.51
C THR A 36 0.63 -4.01 -8.52
N THR A 37 1.32 -3.05 -9.15
CA THR A 37 0.79 -2.13 -10.17
C THR A 37 1.54 -2.27 -11.49
N THR A 38 0.95 -1.84 -12.60
CA THR A 38 1.66 -1.67 -13.88
C THR A 38 2.33 -0.30 -13.92
N GLY A 39 3.65 -0.23 -14.10
CA GLY A 39 4.37 1.04 -14.17
C GLY A 39 3.90 1.92 -15.32
N ALA A 40 3.34 3.11 -15.04
CA ALA A 40 2.69 3.96 -16.03
C ALA A 40 3.60 4.33 -17.22
N ARG A 41 4.90 4.51 -16.98
CA ARG A 41 5.89 4.79 -18.03
C ARG A 41 6.53 3.54 -18.62
N SER A 42 6.71 2.49 -17.82
CA SER A 42 7.55 1.35 -18.18
C SER A 42 6.77 0.11 -18.64
N GLY A 43 5.46 0.03 -18.39
CA GLY A 43 4.66 -1.19 -18.59
C GLY A 43 5.00 -2.36 -17.64
N GLN A 44 6.13 -2.29 -16.93
CA GLN A 44 6.60 -3.35 -16.04
C GLN A 44 5.83 -3.42 -14.71
N PRO A 45 5.64 -4.61 -14.12
CA PRO A 45 5.11 -4.76 -12.77
C PRO A 45 5.95 -4.03 -11.71
N ARG A 46 5.28 -3.34 -10.78
CA ARG A 46 5.89 -2.61 -9.66
C ARG A 46 5.19 -3.01 -8.36
N LEU A 47 5.96 -3.61 -7.45
CA LEU A 47 5.47 -4.04 -6.14
C LEU A 47 5.84 -3.00 -5.07
N THR A 48 4.84 -2.59 -4.28
CA THR A 48 5.01 -1.70 -3.13
C THR A 48 4.33 -2.27 -1.88
N PRO A 49 5.06 -2.50 -0.78
CA PRO A 49 4.45 -2.78 0.53
C PRO A 49 3.77 -1.51 1.06
N LEU A 50 2.53 -1.62 1.54
CA LEU A 50 1.72 -0.51 2.05
C LEU A 50 1.03 -0.91 3.35
N VAL A 51 0.89 0.06 4.25
CA VAL A 51 -0.06 -0.04 5.36
C VAL A 51 -1.46 0.19 4.80
N HIS A 52 -2.42 -0.60 5.28
CA HIS A 52 -3.82 -0.47 4.90
C HIS A 52 -4.74 -0.42 6.11
N THR A 53 -5.97 0.00 5.88
CA THR A 53 -7.09 -0.21 6.79
C THR A 53 -8.25 -0.85 6.01
N ARG A 54 -9.32 -1.23 6.71
CA ARG A 54 -10.51 -1.85 6.12
C ARG A 54 -11.74 -0.97 6.30
N ASP A 55 -12.60 -0.96 5.29
CA ASP A 55 -13.93 -0.36 5.33
C ASP A 55 -14.94 -1.33 4.70
N GLY A 56 -15.55 -2.16 5.55
CA GLY A 56 -16.26 -3.37 5.10
C GLY A 56 -15.30 -4.29 4.35
N ASP A 57 -15.67 -4.67 3.13
CA ASP A 57 -14.86 -5.52 2.26
C ASP A 57 -13.77 -4.75 1.49
N ARG A 58 -13.70 -3.42 1.65
CA ARG A 58 -12.73 -2.58 0.93
C ARG A 58 -11.42 -2.50 1.70
N LEU A 59 -10.32 -2.68 0.96
CA LEU A 59 -8.98 -2.34 1.43
C LEU A 59 -8.70 -0.88 1.08
N VAL A 60 -8.25 -0.12 2.08
CA VAL A 60 -8.01 1.31 1.97
C VAL A 60 -6.53 1.58 2.15
N VAL A 61 -5.90 2.21 1.17
CA VAL A 61 -4.50 2.65 1.22
C VAL A 61 -4.42 4.16 1.00
N ALA A 62 -3.47 4.81 1.67
CA ALA A 62 -3.24 6.23 1.53
C ALA A 62 -1.93 6.50 0.79
N ALA A 63 -1.99 7.34 -0.25
CA ALA A 63 -0.85 7.84 -0.99
C ALA A 63 -0.05 8.92 -0.22
N SER A 64 0.15 8.71 1.09
CA SER A 64 0.75 9.68 2.01
C SER A 64 2.22 9.94 1.71
N TYR A 65 2.94 8.93 1.23
CA TYR A 65 4.38 8.98 0.94
C TYR A 65 5.20 9.61 2.08
N GLY A 66 4.83 9.31 3.34
CA GLY A 66 5.47 9.88 4.53
C GLY A 66 5.27 11.39 4.70
N GLY A 67 4.16 11.94 4.18
CA GLY A 67 3.84 13.37 4.25
C GLY A 67 4.53 14.21 3.17
N ALA A 68 5.22 13.58 2.21
CA ALA A 68 5.87 14.30 1.13
C ALA A 68 4.85 15.04 0.23
N PRO A 69 5.21 16.22 -0.33
CA PRO A 69 4.29 17.03 -1.15
C PRO A 69 3.95 16.40 -2.51
N LYS A 70 4.58 15.27 -2.85
CA LYS A 70 4.37 14.56 -4.12
C LYS A 70 3.75 13.21 -3.88
N HIS A 71 2.93 12.78 -4.82
CA HIS A 71 2.40 11.42 -4.83
C HIS A 71 3.50 10.38 -5.10
N PRO A 72 3.37 9.18 -4.53
CA PRO A 72 4.26 8.07 -4.81
C PRO A 72 4.04 7.52 -6.22
N ASP A 73 5.06 6.86 -6.80
CA ASP A 73 4.98 6.31 -8.16
C ASP A 73 3.79 5.36 -8.35
N TRP A 74 3.44 4.56 -7.32
CA TRP A 74 2.31 3.63 -7.39
C TRP A 74 0.97 4.36 -7.56
N TYR A 75 0.81 5.57 -7.03
CA TYR A 75 -0.42 6.35 -7.24
C TYR A 75 -0.59 6.70 -8.72
N HIS A 76 0.47 7.18 -9.37
CA HIS A 76 0.45 7.47 -10.79
C HIS A 76 0.21 6.22 -11.65
N ASN A 77 0.72 5.07 -11.20
CA ASN A 77 0.44 3.79 -11.84
C ASN A 77 -1.06 3.44 -11.77
N LEU A 78 -1.71 3.61 -10.62
CA LEU A 78 -3.15 3.33 -10.45
C LEU A 78 -4.02 4.25 -11.29
N VAL A 79 -3.66 5.53 -11.38
CA VAL A 79 -4.39 6.50 -12.21
C VAL A 79 -4.32 6.11 -13.70
N ALA A 80 -3.19 5.57 -14.15
CA ALA A 80 -3.02 5.12 -15.54
C ALA A 80 -3.65 3.74 -15.81
N ASN A 81 -3.56 2.80 -14.85
CA ASN A 81 -4.16 1.48 -14.92
C ASN A 81 -4.64 1.04 -13.53
N PRO A 82 -5.97 0.97 -13.28
CA PRO A 82 -6.51 0.65 -11.97
C PRO A 82 -6.47 -0.84 -11.63
N LYS A 83 -6.14 -1.72 -12.59
CA LYS A 83 -6.04 -3.16 -12.35
C LYS A 83 -4.77 -3.47 -11.54
N VAL A 84 -4.96 -4.15 -10.42
CA VAL A 84 -3.88 -4.46 -9.49
C VAL A 84 -3.94 -5.90 -9.02
N THR A 85 -2.80 -6.40 -8.55
CA THR A 85 -2.77 -7.61 -7.73
C THR A 85 -2.45 -7.22 -6.30
N VAL A 86 -3.23 -7.73 -5.35
CA VAL A 86 -3.09 -7.46 -3.93
C VAL A 86 -2.74 -8.77 -3.23
N GLU A 87 -1.76 -8.71 -2.33
CA GLU A 87 -1.50 -9.77 -1.35
C GLU A 87 -1.82 -9.23 0.06
N VAL A 88 -2.73 -9.89 0.79
CA VAL A 88 -3.09 -9.58 2.18
C VAL A 88 -3.05 -10.87 2.98
N GLY A 89 -2.28 -10.90 4.06
CA GLY A 89 -2.08 -12.13 4.82
C GLY A 89 -1.49 -13.23 3.93
N THR A 90 -2.23 -14.33 3.79
CA THR A 90 -1.90 -15.46 2.90
C THR A 90 -2.67 -15.43 1.58
N GLU A 91 -3.54 -14.45 1.38
CA GLU A 91 -4.40 -14.35 0.20
C GLU A 91 -3.74 -13.51 -0.89
N LYS A 92 -4.01 -13.87 -2.14
CA LYS A 92 -3.59 -13.13 -3.33
C LYS A 92 -4.71 -13.08 -4.35
N PHE A 93 -5.09 -11.88 -4.76
CA PHE A 93 -6.20 -11.70 -5.70
C PHE A 93 -6.02 -10.45 -6.58
N GLU A 94 -6.73 -10.43 -7.71
CA GLU A 94 -6.84 -9.24 -8.55
C GLU A 94 -7.94 -8.33 -8.03
N ALA A 95 -7.71 -7.02 -8.10
CA ALA A 95 -8.69 -6.01 -7.71
C ALA A 95 -8.64 -4.82 -8.68
N THR A 96 -9.67 -3.97 -8.61
CA THR A 96 -9.71 -2.69 -9.31
C THR A 96 -9.62 -1.58 -8.27
N ALA A 97 -8.58 -0.75 -8.35
CA ALA A 97 -8.41 0.40 -7.48
C ALA A 97 -9.32 1.55 -7.92
N THR A 98 -9.87 2.29 -6.97
CA THR A 98 -10.63 3.52 -7.23
C THR A 98 -10.07 4.65 -6.38
N VAL A 99 -9.76 5.78 -7.02
CA VAL A 99 -9.36 7.00 -6.31
C VAL A 99 -10.62 7.65 -5.75
N VAL A 100 -10.67 7.80 -4.42
CA VAL A 100 -11.78 8.48 -3.74
C VAL A 100 -11.62 9.98 -3.93
N THR A 101 -12.51 10.58 -4.73
CA THR A 101 -12.51 12.02 -5.03
C THR A 101 -13.48 12.81 -4.16
N ASP A 102 -14.52 12.15 -3.62
CA ASP A 102 -15.41 12.77 -2.65
C ASP A 102 -14.66 13.08 -1.36
N ARG A 103 -14.71 14.34 -0.93
CA ARG A 103 -13.94 14.80 0.23
C ARG A 103 -14.46 14.18 1.52
N ALA A 104 -15.77 14.07 1.69
CA ALA A 104 -16.34 13.57 2.94
C ALA A 104 -16.01 12.08 3.13
N GLU A 105 -16.13 11.29 2.05
CA GLU A 105 -15.74 9.88 2.07
C GLU A 105 -14.23 9.73 2.29
N ARG A 106 -13.41 10.50 1.58
CA ARG A 106 -11.95 10.49 1.77
C ARG A 106 -11.56 10.80 3.21
N ASP A 107 -12.13 11.85 3.80
CA ASP A 107 -11.80 12.28 5.16
C ASP A 107 -12.25 11.21 6.19
N ARG A 108 -13.41 10.56 5.99
CA ARG A 108 -13.87 9.42 6.80
C ARG A 108 -12.93 8.22 6.72
N LEU A 109 -12.54 7.83 5.51
CA LEU A 109 -11.63 6.70 5.29
C LEU A 109 -10.24 6.99 5.86
N TYR A 110 -9.76 8.23 5.71
CA TYR A 110 -8.49 8.65 6.28
C TYR A 110 -8.52 8.65 7.82
N ALA A 111 -9.62 9.07 8.44
CA ALA A 111 -9.79 8.96 9.89
C ALA A 111 -9.69 7.50 10.39
N GLY A 112 -10.24 6.55 9.62
CA GLY A 112 -10.08 5.12 9.89
C GLY A 112 -8.62 4.63 9.77
N MET A 113 -7.85 5.20 8.84
CA MET A 113 -6.41 4.93 8.72
C MET A 113 -5.64 5.47 9.94
N VAL A 114 -5.94 6.71 10.36
CA VAL A 114 -5.31 7.34 11.53
C VAL A 114 -5.58 6.55 12.80
N ALA A 115 -6.82 6.10 13.00
CA ALA A 115 -7.20 5.30 14.16
C ALA A 115 -6.51 3.93 14.21
N HIS A 116 -6.11 3.39 13.06
CA HIS A 116 -5.50 2.07 12.94
C HIS A 116 -3.96 2.13 12.91
N ALA A 117 -3.37 3.23 12.45
CA ALA A 117 -1.93 3.36 12.28
C ALA A 117 -1.42 4.73 12.76
N GLU A 118 -0.77 4.75 13.94
CA GLU A 118 -0.26 5.95 14.63
C GLU A 118 0.66 6.85 13.77
N GLY A 119 1.22 6.33 12.66
CA GLY A 119 2.06 7.09 11.73
C GLY A 119 1.31 7.95 10.70
N PHE A 120 -0.02 7.98 10.74
CA PHE A 120 -0.87 8.76 9.81
C PHE A 120 -1.56 9.95 10.47
N ALA A 121 -1.46 10.08 11.80
CA ALA A 121 -2.04 11.15 12.61
C ALA A 121 -1.42 12.53 12.32
#